data_AF-A0A2G5DUR2-F1
#
_entry.id   AF-A0A2G5DUR2-F1
#
_cell.length_a   1.000
_cell.length_b   1.000
_cell.length_c   1.000
_cell.angle_alpha   90.00
_cell.angle_beta   90.00
_cell.angle_gamma   90.00
#
_symmetry.space_group_name_H-M   'P 1'
#
loop_
_entity.id
_entity.type
_entity.pdbx_description
1 polymer ?
#
loop_
_entity_poly.entity_id
_entity_poly.type
_entity_poly.pdbx_seq_one_letter_code
_entity_poly.pdbx_strand_id
1 'polypeptide(L)'
;MATEAAVASSSSVSEEEITLTVKWSGKEYTVRVCGDDSVGELKRRICEVTNVLPKRQKLLYPKVGSKLSDDSFLLSQIPLKSSLKMTMVGTVEDEILIDQVDAPEIIDDFELGKEEAVDIKDKEVNKNKLRRRISQYKIELLNPCREGKKLLVLDIDYTLFDHRSTAENPLQLMRPYLHEFLTAAYAEYDIIIWSATGMKWVELKMGQLGVLNNPNYKITALLDHLAMITVQSDSRGIFDCKPLGLIWAHFPEV
;
A
#
# COMPACT_ATOMS: atom_id res chain seq x y z
N MET A 1 44.69 -13.70 -37.58
CA MET A 1 43.25 -13.44 -37.79
C MET A 1 42.52 -14.70 -37.35
N ALA A 2 41.54 -14.73 -36.46
CA ALA A 2 40.83 -13.67 -35.74
C ALA A 2 40.68 -14.13 -34.27
N THR A 3 40.71 -13.16 -33.37
CA THR A 3 40.37 -13.24 -31.95
C THR A 3 38.87 -13.43 -31.78
N GLU A 4 38.42 -14.56 -31.23
CA GLU A 4 37.05 -14.69 -30.73
C GLU A 4 36.98 -14.12 -29.31
N ALA A 5 36.16 -13.08 -29.20
CA ALA A 5 35.94 -12.34 -27.97
C ALA A 5 35.15 -13.17 -26.97
N ALA A 6 35.69 -13.26 -25.76
CA ALA A 6 34.99 -13.77 -24.59
C ALA A 6 33.74 -12.91 -24.33
N VAL A 7 32.57 -13.54 -24.37
CA VAL A 7 31.31 -12.92 -23.97
C VAL A 7 31.39 -12.66 -22.47
N ALA A 8 31.48 -11.38 -22.12
CA ALA A 8 31.47 -10.90 -20.75
C ALA A 8 30.14 -11.32 -20.10
N SER A 9 30.26 -12.10 -19.03
CA SER A 9 29.21 -12.34 -18.06
C SER A 9 28.69 -11.00 -17.53
N SER A 10 27.44 -10.66 -17.85
CA SER A 10 26.72 -9.58 -17.18
C SER A 10 26.56 -9.98 -15.71
N SER A 11 27.45 -9.48 -14.86
CA SER A 11 27.35 -9.59 -13.42
C SER A 11 26.04 -8.93 -12.98
N SER A 12 25.05 -9.74 -12.60
CA SER A 12 23.91 -9.31 -11.81
C SER A 12 24.45 -8.61 -10.57
N VAL A 13 24.26 -7.29 -10.47
CA VAL A 13 24.51 -6.55 -9.23
C VAL A 13 23.61 -7.20 -8.19
N SER A 14 24.20 -7.96 -7.29
CA SER A 14 23.50 -8.47 -6.12
C SER A 14 23.06 -7.25 -5.32
N GLU A 15 21.77 -6.92 -5.38
CA GLU A 15 21.12 -5.98 -4.46
C GLU A 15 21.49 -6.43 -3.04
N GLU A 16 22.35 -5.69 -2.33
CA GLU A 16 22.74 -6.04 -0.98
C GLU A 16 21.49 -6.01 -0.08
N GLU A 17 20.92 -7.18 0.20
CA GLU A 17 19.80 -7.34 1.11
C GLU A 17 20.29 -7.09 2.54
N ILE A 18 19.78 -6.03 3.15
CA ILE A 18 20.06 -5.59 4.51
C ILE A 18 19.00 -6.18 5.43
N THR A 19 19.43 -6.93 6.43
CA THR A 19 18.55 -7.44 7.49
C THR A 19 18.58 -6.50 8.70
N LEU A 20 17.42 -5.97 9.09
CA LEU A 20 17.29 -5.03 10.20
C LEU A 20 16.39 -5.63 11.28
N THR A 21 16.77 -5.45 12.54
CA THR A 21 15.95 -5.84 13.69
C THR A 21 15.37 -4.60 14.35
N VAL A 22 14.06 -4.58 14.50
CA VAL A 22 13.28 -3.47 15.06
C VAL A 22 12.65 -3.93 16.37
N LYS A 23 12.97 -3.25 17.47
CA LYS A 23 12.35 -3.47 18.77
C LYS A 23 11.16 -2.53 18.94
N TRP A 24 9.96 -3.10 19.12
CA TRP A 24 8.72 -2.36 19.35
C TRP A 24 7.83 -3.10 20.36
N SER A 25 7.23 -2.35 21.29
CA SER A 25 6.34 -2.88 22.34
C SER A 25 6.90 -4.11 23.07
N GLY A 26 8.20 -4.07 23.41
CA GLY A 26 8.90 -5.15 24.11
C GLY A 26 9.26 -6.39 23.26
N LYS A 27 8.83 -6.45 21.99
CA LYS A 27 9.12 -7.53 21.04
C LYS A 27 10.18 -7.12 20.01
N GLU A 28 10.89 -8.09 19.43
CA GLU A 28 11.82 -7.86 18.32
C GLU A 28 11.22 -8.41 17.02
N TYR A 29 11.31 -7.64 15.94
CA TYR A 29 10.84 -7.98 14.61
C TYR A 29 12.00 -7.86 13.62
N THR A 30 12.12 -8.81 12.69
CA THR A 30 13.17 -8.77 11.66
C THR A 30 12.54 -8.44 10.31
N VAL A 31 13.09 -7.42 9.65
CA VAL A 31 12.67 -7.00 8.31
C VAL A 31 13.86 -7.04 7.36
N ARG A 32 13.58 -7.35 6.09
CA ARG A 32 14.59 -7.38 5.02
C ARG A 32 14.26 -6.31 3.99
N VAL A 33 15.27 -5.54 3.61
CA VAL A 33 15.19 -4.39 2.71
C VAL A 33 16.45 -4.33 1.86
N CYS A 34 16.40 -3.66 0.72
CA CYS A 34 17.55 -3.45 -0.16
C CYS A 34 18.13 -2.04 0.03
N GLY A 35 19.38 -1.81 -0.33
CA GLY A 35 20.01 -0.48 -0.20
C GLY A 35 19.35 0.63 -1.05
N ASP A 36 18.68 0.25 -2.13
CA ASP A 36 17.89 1.12 -3.01
C ASP A 36 16.44 1.31 -2.53
N ASP A 37 16.02 0.63 -1.47
CA ASP A 37 14.76 0.94 -0.79
C ASP A 37 14.88 2.29 -0.08
N SER A 38 13.74 2.99 0.05
CA SER A 38 13.66 4.22 0.83
C SER A 38 13.36 3.93 2.30
N VAL A 39 13.54 4.93 3.16
CA VAL A 39 13.07 4.88 4.56
C VAL A 39 11.55 4.61 4.61
N GLY A 40 10.77 5.15 3.68
CA GLY A 40 9.34 4.87 3.56
C GLY A 40 9.06 3.37 3.33
N GLU A 41 9.83 2.71 2.48
CA GLU A 41 9.72 1.26 2.26
C GLU A 41 10.13 0.45 3.50
N LEU A 42 11.20 0.85 4.20
CA LEU A 42 11.55 0.27 5.50
C LEU A 42 10.39 0.36 6.48
N LYS A 43 9.79 1.55 6.63
CA LYS A 43 8.62 1.72 7.50
C LYS A 43 7.46 0.84 7.06
N ARG A 44 7.25 0.65 5.76
CA ARG A 44 6.23 -0.29 5.26
C ARG A 44 6.50 -1.73 5.66
N ARG A 45 7.74 -2.21 5.55
CA ARG A 45 8.10 -3.56 6.02
C ARG A 45 7.91 -3.74 7.53
N ILE A 46 8.16 -2.67 8.30
CA ILE A 46 7.85 -2.66 9.73
C ILE A 46 6.34 -2.70 9.95
N CYS A 47 5.56 -1.99 9.14
CA CYS A 47 4.09 -2.01 9.21
C CYS A 47 3.54 -3.42 8.98
N GLU A 48 4.07 -4.17 8.00
CA GLU A 48 3.65 -5.55 7.72
C GLU A 48 3.78 -6.50 8.92
N VAL A 49 4.79 -6.29 9.77
CA VAL A 49 5.06 -7.16 10.93
C VAL A 49 4.55 -6.58 12.25
N THR A 50 4.11 -5.32 12.29
CA THR A 50 3.67 -4.64 13.53
C THR A 50 2.28 -4.03 13.47
N ASN A 51 1.69 -3.86 12.28
CA ASN A 51 0.47 -3.08 12.00
C ASN A 51 0.52 -1.60 12.42
N VAL A 52 1.69 -1.06 12.72
CA VAL A 52 1.87 0.38 12.97
C VAL A 52 2.07 1.07 11.63
N LEU A 53 1.18 1.99 11.24
CA LEU A 53 1.30 2.69 9.95
C LEU A 53 2.61 3.47 9.81
N PRO A 54 3.20 3.59 8.60
CA PRO A 54 4.44 4.34 8.36
C PRO A 54 4.43 5.75 8.97
N LYS A 55 3.31 6.49 8.83
CA LYS A 55 3.13 7.84 9.39
C LYS A 55 3.23 7.90 10.92
N ARG A 56 3.00 6.78 11.62
CA ARG A 56 3.07 6.66 13.09
C ARG A 56 4.36 6.03 13.59
N GLN A 57 5.28 5.66 12.70
CA GLN A 57 6.54 5.05 13.08
C GLN A 57 7.62 6.09 13.28
N LYS A 58 8.10 6.20 14.52
CA LYS A 58 9.31 6.93 14.86
C LYS A 58 10.46 5.96 15.07
N LEU A 59 11.34 5.86 14.08
CA LEU A 59 12.53 5.02 14.12
C LEU A 59 13.65 5.72 14.89
N LEU A 60 14.17 5.07 15.92
CA LEU A 60 15.20 5.60 16.80
C LEU A 60 16.47 4.76 16.66
N TYR A 61 17.51 5.40 16.13
CA TYR A 61 18.87 4.85 16.10
C TYR A 61 19.92 5.96 16.29
N PRO A 62 20.95 5.78 17.14
CA PRO A 62 21.90 6.84 17.45
C PRO A 62 22.57 7.43 16.21
N LYS A 63 22.70 8.76 16.17
CA LYS A 63 23.43 9.54 15.14
C LYS A 63 22.85 9.53 13.71
N VAL A 64 21.71 8.87 13.46
CA VAL A 64 21.03 8.90 12.14
C VAL A 64 19.51 9.08 12.21
N GLY A 65 18.95 9.30 13.40
CA GLY A 65 17.50 9.44 13.59
C GLY A 65 16.83 10.50 12.72
N SER A 66 17.52 11.60 12.39
CA SER A 66 17.01 12.65 11.49
C SER A 66 16.93 12.23 10.02
N LYS A 67 17.75 11.26 9.59
CA LYS A 67 17.65 10.68 8.24
C LYS A 67 16.52 9.65 8.17
N LEU A 68 16.30 8.90 9.25
CA LEU A 68 15.22 7.91 9.37
C LEU A 68 13.82 8.53 9.54
N SER A 69 13.73 9.85 9.72
CA SER A 69 12.45 10.57 9.73
C SER A 69 12.01 11.03 8.34
N ASP A 70 12.90 11.03 7.35
CA ASP A 70 12.59 11.44 5.98
C ASP A 70 12.37 10.21 5.10
N ASP A 71 11.12 9.99 4.69
CA ASP A 71 10.69 8.80 3.95
C ASP A 71 11.28 8.74 2.52
N SER A 72 11.82 9.86 2.03
CA SER A 72 12.43 9.98 0.71
C SER A 72 13.89 9.50 0.64
N PHE A 73 14.59 9.41 1.77
CA PHE A 73 16.00 8.98 1.80
C PHE A 73 16.16 7.51 1.42
N LEU A 74 17.17 7.20 0.62
CA LEU A 74 17.56 5.83 0.33
C LEU A 74 18.33 5.22 1.50
N LEU A 75 18.09 3.94 1.79
CA LEU A 75 18.76 3.24 2.88
C LEU A 75 20.28 3.16 2.67
N SER A 76 20.74 3.08 1.42
CA SER A 76 22.16 3.16 1.02
C SER A 76 22.85 4.47 1.40
N GLN A 77 22.10 5.57 1.56
CA GLN A 77 22.64 6.88 1.97
C GLN A 77 22.73 7.03 3.50
N ILE A 78 22.23 6.04 4.22
CA ILE A 78 22.25 5.97 5.68
C ILE A 78 23.32 4.94 6.06
N PRO A 79 24.25 5.25 6.98
CA PRO A 79 25.28 4.30 7.41
C PRO A 79 24.69 3.22 8.32
N LEU A 80 23.85 2.35 7.75
CA LEU A 80 23.22 1.22 8.41
C LEU A 80 24.13 -0.01 8.28
N LYS A 81 24.33 -0.74 9.39
CA LYS A 81 25.02 -2.04 9.36
C LYS A 81 24.02 -3.14 9.09
N SER A 82 24.41 -4.20 8.36
CA SER A 82 23.53 -5.31 7.92
C SER A 82 22.93 -6.19 9.03
N SER A 83 23.12 -5.83 10.30
CA SER A 83 22.59 -6.53 11.49
C SER A 83 22.17 -5.53 12.59
N LEU A 84 21.67 -4.36 12.17
CA LEU A 84 21.32 -3.27 13.07
C LEU A 84 20.15 -3.64 13.97
N LYS A 85 20.25 -3.28 15.26
CA LYS A 85 19.09 -3.22 16.17
C LYS A 85 18.68 -1.77 16.37
N MET A 86 17.47 -1.43 15.97
CA MET A 86 16.86 -0.10 16.20
C MET A 86 15.60 -0.22 17.06
N THR A 87 15.24 0.87 17.73
CA THR A 87 13.99 0.95 18.50
C THR A 87 12.96 1.70 17.69
N MET A 88 11.73 1.19 17.59
CA MET A 88 10.61 1.91 17.00
C MET A 88 9.61 2.30 18.09
N VAL A 89 9.15 3.54 18.04
CA VAL A 89 8.03 4.04 18.83
C VAL A 89 6.87 4.31 17.87
N GLY A 90 5.70 3.78 18.20
CA GLY A 90 4.49 3.94 17.41
C GLY A 90 3.35 3.16 18.03
N THR A 91 2.13 3.46 17.60
CA THR A 91 0.89 2.85 18.09
C THR A 91 0.13 2.30 16.90
N VAL A 92 -0.45 1.10 17.04
CA VAL A 92 -1.31 0.52 16.01
C VAL A 92 -2.62 1.29 15.92
N GLU A 93 -3.21 1.36 14.73
CA GLU A 93 -4.47 2.09 14.54
C GLU A 93 -5.60 1.56 15.42
N ASP A 94 -5.61 0.27 15.70
CA ASP A 94 -6.66 -0.41 16.45
C ASP A 94 -6.73 -0.01 17.93
N GLU A 95 -5.63 0.52 18.49
CA GLU A 95 -5.55 0.99 19.88
C GLU A 95 -5.97 2.46 20.02
N ILE A 96 -6.24 3.14 18.90
CA ILE A 96 -6.58 4.56 18.86
C ILE A 96 -8.11 4.68 18.85
N LEU A 97 -8.67 4.96 20.02
CA LEU A 97 -10.12 5.13 20.25
C LEU A 97 -10.70 6.45 19.69
N ILE A 98 -9.95 7.17 18.86
CA ILE A 98 -10.31 8.52 18.38
C ILE A 98 -10.58 8.42 16.88
N ASP A 99 -11.77 8.86 16.47
CA ASP A 99 -12.09 9.09 15.06
C ASP A 99 -11.00 9.96 14.44
N GLN A 100 -10.35 9.44 13.40
CA GLN A 100 -9.20 10.10 12.82
C GLN A 100 -9.62 11.43 12.16
N VAL A 101 -9.21 12.55 12.77
CA VAL A 101 -9.20 13.88 12.12
C VAL A 101 -8.05 13.96 11.09
N ASP A 102 -7.02 13.10 11.22
CA ASP A 102 -5.87 13.05 10.31
C ASP A 102 -6.13 12.13 9.10
N ALA A 103 -7.14 12.54 8.34
CA ALA A 103 -7.37 12.15 6.96
C ALA A 103 -6.09 12.33 6.12
N PRO A 104 -5.80 11.45 5.13
CA PRO A 104 -4.75 11.72 4.17
C PRO A 104 -4.94 13.10 3.51
N GLU A 105 -3.82 13.72 3.16
CA GLU A 105 -3.82 14.98 2.41
C GLU A 105 -4.60 14.78 1.11
N ILE A 106 -5.50 15.70 0.78
CA ILE A 106 -6.25 15.63 -0.49
C ILE A 106 -5.24 15.92 -1.58
N ILE A 107 -4.81 14.89 -2.28
CA ILE A 107 -3.91 15.02 -3.41
C ILE A 107 -4.78 15.00 -4.66
N ASP A 108 -4.74 16.09 -5.43
CA ASP A 108 -5.31 16.12 -6.77
C ASP A 108 -4.38 15.35 -7.72
N ASP A 109 -4.77 14.13 -8.06
CA ASP A 109 -4.03 13.21 -8.92
C ASP A 109 -4.39 13.33 -10.41
N PHE A 110 -5.30 14.24 -10.79
CA PHE A 110 -5.67 14.48 -12.19
C PHE A 110 -4.56 15.15 -13.01
N GLU A 111 -3.48 15.63 -12.37
CA GLU A 111 -2.35 16.27 -13.04
C GLU A 111 -1.25 15.30 -13.54
N LEU A 112 -1.45 13.98 -13.46
CA LEU A 112 -0.47 13.02 -14.01
C LEU A 112 -0.50 13.03 -15.54
N GLY A 113 0.60 13.52 -16.16
CA GLY A 113 0.82 13.35 -17.59
C GLY A 113 0.97 11.86 -17.95
N LYS A 114 0.43 11.43 -19.10
CA LYS A 114 0.49 10.02 -19.55
C LYS A 114 1.93 9.46 -19.59
N GLU A 115 2.91 10.29 -19.91
CA GLU A 115 4.33 9.90 -19.97
C GLU A 115 4.91 9.57 -18.58
N GLU A 116 4.50 10.31 -17.54
CA GLU A 116 4.95 10.08 -16.15
C GLU A 116 4.45 8.74 -15.60
N ALA A 117 3.20 8.37 -15.92
CA ALA A 117 2.63 7.08 -15.48
C ALA A 117 3.33 5.86 -16.11
N VAL A 118 3.79 6.00 -17.37
CA VAL A 118 4.53 4.93 -18.08
C VAL A 118 5.90 4.73 -17.45
N ASP A 119 6.62 5.81 -17.15
CA ASP A 119 7.95 5.73 -16.53
C ASP A 119 7.91 5.05 -15.14
N ILE A 120 6.94 5.41 -14.30
CA ILE A 120 6.79 4.80 -12.96
C ILE A 120 6.53 3.30 -13.07
N LYS A 121 5.65 2.88 -13.98
CA LYS A 121 5.31 1.46 -14.19
C LYS A 121 6.51 0.66 -14.69
N ASP A 122 7.34 1.25 -15.55
CA ASP A 122 8.40 0.53 -16.23
C ASP A 122 9.73 0.44 -15.47
N LYS A 123 9.92 1.25 -14.42
CA LYS A 123 11.05 1.16 -13.49
C LYS A 123 11.15 -0.21 -12.83
N GLU A 124 12.31 -0.87 -13.00
CA GLU A 124 12.54 -2.24 -12.52
C GLU A 124 12.41 -2.36 -10.99
N VAL A 125 12.81 -1.33 -10.24
CA VAL A 125 12.63 -1.24 -8.79
C VAL A 125 11.16 -1.35 -8.40
N ASN A 126 10.27 -0.65 -9.11
CA ASN A 126 8.83 -0.69 -8.84
C ASN A 126 8.23 -2.05 -9.25
N LYS A 127 8.71 -2.65 -10.35
CA LYS A 127 8.33 -4.02 -10.76
C LYS A 127 8.74 -5.06 -9.72
N ASN A 128 9.94 -4.94 -9.14
CA ASN A 128 10.41 -5.82 -8.06
C ASN A 128 9.55 -5.70 -6.80
N LYS A 129 9.20 -4.47 -6.40
CA LYS A 129 8.27 -4.23 -5.27
C LYS A 129 6.90 -4.86 -5.52
N LEU A 130 6.36 -4.71 -6.73
CA LEU A 130 5.10 -5.34 -7.11
C LEU A 130 5.18 -6.88 -7.06
N ARG A 131 6.22 -7.49 -7.63
CA ARG A 131 6.43 -8.95 -7.57
C ARG A 131 6.50 -9.46 -6.13
N ARG A 132 7.22 -8.75 -5.25
CA ARG A 132 7.29 -9.06 -3.82
C ARG A 132 5.90 -8.97 -3.18
N ARG A 133 5.16 -7.89 -3.42
CA ARG A 133 3.79 -7.70 -2.90
C ARG A 133 2.85 -8.81 -3.36
N ILE A 134 2.89 -9.20 -4.64
CA ILE A 134 2.11 -10.32 -5.19
C ILE A 134 2.39 -11.62 -4.43
N SER A 135 3.66 -11.90 -4.12
CA SER A 135 4.02 -13.15 -3.42
C SER A 135 3.61 -13.20 -1.94
N GLN A 136 3.42 -12.04 -1.30
CA GLN A 136 3.24 -11.93 0.15
C GLN A 136 1.80 -11.61 0.55
N TYR A 137 1.11 -10.78 -0.25
CA TYR A 137 -0.24 -10.35 0.06
C TYR A 137 -1.26 -11.28 -0.58
N LYS A 138 -2.05 -11.97 0.25
CA LYS A 138 -3.12 -12.85 -0.19
C LYS A 138 -4.44 -12.09 -0.20
N ILE A 139 -5.10 -12.04 -1.35
CA ILE A 139 -6.44 -11.47 -1.46
C ILE A 139 -7.47 -12.50 -0.97
N GLU A 140 -8.27 -12.13 0.03
CA GLU A 140 -9.38 -12.94 0.52
C GLU A 140 -10.67 -12.60 -0.22
N LEU A 141 -11.27 -13.59 -0.87
CA LEU A 141 -12.53 -13.44 -1.58
C LEU A 141 -13.70 -13.52 -0.60
N LEU A 142 -14.52 -12.47 -0.57
CA LEU A 142 -15.82 -12.48 0.07
C LEU A 142 -16.87 -13.13 -0.84
N ASN A 143 -16.78 -12.87 -2.14
CA ASN A 143 -17.64 -13.44 -3.18
C ASN A 143 -16.77 -13.77 -4.41
N PRO A 144 -17.06 -14.85 -5.14
CA PRO A 144 -16.29 -15.21 -6.34
C PRO A 144 -16.50 -14.20 -7.48
N CYS A 145 -15.50 -14.06 -8.35
CA CYS A 145 -15.65 -13.33 -9.60
C CYS A 145 -16.69 -14.03 -10.50
N ARG A 146 -17.45 -13.23 -11.27
CA ARG A 146 -18.50 -13.71 -12.18
C ARG A 146 -17.97 -13.74 -13.60
N GLU A 147 -18.28 -14.82 -14.30
CA GLU A 147 -17.84 -15.04 -15.68
C GLU A 147 -18.26 -13.88 -16.60
N GLY A 148 -17.29 -13.36 -17.37
CA GLY A 148 -17.50 -12.29 -18.34
C GLY A 148 -17.74 -10.89 -17.76
N LYS A 149 -17.67 -10.72 -16.43
CA LYS A 149 -17.77 -9.41 -15.78
C LYS A 149 -16.41 -8.74 -15.71
N LYS A 150 -16.40 -7.42 -15.88
CA LYS A 150 -15.19 -6.60 -15.70
C LYS A 150 -14.93 -6.36 -14.23
N LEU A 151 -13.80 -5.75 -13.88
CA LEU A 151 -13.51 -5.33 -12.51
C LEU A 151 -13.64 -3.82 -12.31
N LEU A 152 -14.33 -3.43 -11.23
CA LEU A 152 -14.36 -2.07 -10.71
C LEU A 152 -13.69 -2.04 -9.34
N VAL A 153 -12.60 -1.27 -9.21
CA VAL A 153 -11.91 -1.05 -7.94
C VAL A 153 -12.27 0.34 -7.42
N LEU A 154 -12.79 0.42 -6.19
CA LEU A 154 -13.25 1.68 -5.58
C LEU A 154 -12.45 2.00 -4.33
N ASP A 155 -12.02 3.26 -4.22
CA ASP A 155 -11.57 3.81 -2.94
C ASP A 155 -12.77 4.07 -2.00
N ILE A 156 -12.50 4.40 -0.74
CA ILE A 156 -13.53 4.70 0.27
C ILE A 156 -13.60 6.19 0.54
N ASP A 157 -12.53 6.76 1.08
CA ASP A 157 -12.50 8.10 1.64
C ASP A 157 -12.61 9.14 0.51
N TYR A 158 -13.64 10.00 0.59
CA TYR A 158 -14.05 10.93 -0.49
C TYR A 158 -14.46 10.29 -1.83
N THR A 159 -14.56 8.97 -1.88
CA THR A 159 -15.12 8.26 -3.04
C THR A 159 -16.52 7.72 -2.75
N LEU A 160 -16.72 7.03 -1.64
CA LEU A 160 -18.02 6.45 -1.25
C LEU A 160 -18.62 7.14 -0.02
N PHE A 161 -17.81 7.91 0.71
CA PHE A 161 -18.18 8.46 2.01
C PHE A 161 -17.34 9.69 2.40
N ASP A 162 -17.94 10.62 3.15
CA ASP A 162 -17.25 11.75 3.77
C ASP A 162 -16.66 11.34 5.13
N HIS A 163 -15.35 11.17 5.15
CA HIS A 163 -14.60 10.75 6.33
C HIS A 163 -14.09 11.91 7.20
N ARG A 164 -14.36 13.17 6.84
CA ARG A 164 -13.88 14.34 7.60
C ARG A 164 -14.96 14.99 8.44
N SER A 165 -16.21 14.91 8.01
CA SER A 165 -17.33 15.46 8.78
C SER A 165 -17.69 14.54 9.94
N THR A 166 -18.09 15.14 11.06
CA THR A 166 -18.67 14.42 12.19
C THR A 166 -20.16 14.20 11.95
N ALA A 167 -20.67 13.04 12.35
CA ALA A 167 -22.09 12.72 12.26
C ALA A 167 -22.53 11.80 13.40
N GLU A 168 -23.81 11.90 13.79
CA GLU A 168 -24.40 11.00 14.79
C GLU A 168 -24.69 9.62 14.21
N ASN A 169 -24.84 9.53 12.88
CA ASN A 169 -25.10 8.30 12.15
C ASN A 169 -24.18 8.21 10.93
N PRO A 170 -23.39 7.12 10.74
CA PRO A 170 -22.54 6.93 9.57
C PRO A 170 -23.28 7.09 8.22
N LEU A 171 -24.57 6.79 8.16
CA LEU A 171 -25.35 6.95 6.93
C LEU A 171 -25.49 8.41 6.47
N GLN A 172 -25.34 9.39 7.37
CA GLN A 172 -25.37 10.82 7.03
C GLN A 172 -24.14 11.26 6.23
N LEU A 173 -23.04 10.50 6.35
CA LEU A 173 -21.78 10.75 5.68
C LEU A 173 -21.64 9.91 4.39
N MET A 174 -22.62 9.05 4.11
CA MET A 174 -22.68 8.27 2.88
C MET A 174 -22.81 9.17 1.66
N ARG A 175 -22.02 8.93 0.62
CA ARG A 175 -22.16 9.68 -0.64
C ARG A 175 -23.57 9.45 -1.20
N PRO A 176 -24.28 10.52 -1.63
CA PRO A 176 -25.60 10.36 -2.24
C PRO A 176 -25.58 9.35 -3.39
N TYR A 177 -26.61 8.49 -3.44
CA TYR A 177 -26.77 7.43 -4.44
C TYR A 177 -25.74 6.29 -4.38
N LEU A 178 -25.05 6.08 -3.24
CA LEU A 178 -24.05 5.01 -3.11
C LEU A 178 -24.59 3.63 -3.50
N HIS A 179 -25.75 3.23 -2.98
CA HIS A 179 -26.28 1.89 -3.22
C HIS A 179 -26.85 1.72 -4.63
N GLU A 180 -27.47 2.76 -5.17
CA GLU A 180 -27.97 2.80 -6.54
C GLU A 180 -26.80 2.70 -7.53
N PHE A 181 -25.72 3.44 -7.27
CA PHE A 181 -24.49 3.36 -8.04
C PHE A 181 -23.88 1.95 -8.00
N LEU A 182 -23.69 1.37 -6.81
CA LEU A 182 -23.10 0.03 -6.68
C LEU A 182 -23.98 -1.05 -7.30
N THR A 183 -25.30 -0.92 -7.20
CA THR A 183 -26.24 -1.83 -7.87
C THR A 183 -26.11 -1.76 -9.39
N ALA A 184 -26.07 -0.54 -9.94
CA ALA A 184 -25.90 -0.32 -11.37
C ALA A 184 -24.53 -0.80 -11.87
N ALA A 185 -23.45 -0.51 -11.12
CA ALA A 185 -22.11 -0.99 -11.43
C ALA A 185 -22.03 -2.52 -11.38
N TYR A 186 -22.66 -3.15 -10.39
CA TYR A 186 -22.64 -4.60 -10.23
C TYR A 186 -23.28 -5.35 -11.39
N ALA A 187 -24.18 -4.71 -12.15
CA ALA A 187 -24.73 -5.29 -13.37
C ALA A 187 -23.63 -5.62 -14.40
N GLU A 188 -22.54 -4.84 -14.44
CA GLU A 188 -21.48 -4.95 -15.45
C GLU A 188 -20.10 -5.32 -14.88
N TYR A 189 -19.88 -5.05 -13.58
CA TYR A 189 -18.59 -5.16 -12.92
C TYR A 189 -18.68 -5.98 -11.64
N ASP A 190 -17.68 -6.82 -11.38
CA ASP A 190 -17.30 -7.24 -10.04
C ASP A 190 -16.63 -6.08 -9.31
N ILE A 191 -16.84 -6.00 -8.00
CA ILE A 191 -16.50 -4.81 -7.22
C ILE A 191 -15.49 -5.18 -6.14
N ILE A 192 -14.33 -4.52 -6.16
CA ILE A 192 -13.33 -4.57 -5.09
C ILE A 192 -13.27 -3.22 -4.41
N ILE A 193 -13.24 -3.22 -3.08
CA ILE A 193 -12.98 -2.01 -2.29
C ILE A 193 -11.51 -2.00 -1.90
N TRP A 194 -10.78 -0.90 -2.17
CA TRP A 194 -9.38 -0.76 -1.80
C TRP A 194 -9.11 0.57 -1.11
N SER A 195 -8.82 0.54 0.20
CA SER A 195 -8.51 1.71 1.01
C SER A 195 -7.02 1.80 1.39
N ALA A 196 -6.55 3.03 1.62
CA ALA A 196 -5.24 3.29 2.23
C ALA A 196 -5.26 3.23 3.78
N THR A 197 -6.28 2.61 4.36
CA THR A 197 -6.42 2.39 5.82
C THR A 197 -6.24 0.91 6.18
N GLY A 198 -6.32 0.54 7.46
CA GLY A 198 -6.24 -0.86 7.90
C GLY A 198 -7.52 -1.65 7.65
N MET A 199 -7.41 -2.97 7.40
CA MET A 199 -8.56 -3.84 7.09
C MET A 199 -9.74 -3.69 8.06
N LYS A 200 -9.48 -3.63 9.38
CA LYS A 200 -10.53 -3.44 10.38
C LYS A 200 -11.37 -2.18 10.16
N TRP A 201 -10.74 -1.08 9.75
CA TRP A 201 -11.44 0.18 9.42
C TRP A 201 -12.22 0.05 8.11
N VAL A 202 -11.66 -0.66 7.13
CA VAL A 202 -12.37 -0.97 5.87
C VAL A 202 -13.64 -1.75 6.15
N GLU A 203 -13.55 -2.84 6.91
CA GLU A 203 -14.68 -3.68 7.29
C GLU A 203 -15.72 -2.90 8.11
N LEU A 204 -15.28 -2.12 9.10
CA LEU A 204 -16.16 -1.30 9.93
C LEU A 204 -16.94 -0.28 9.09
N LYS A 205 -16.24 0.52 8.27
CA LYS A 205 -16.87 1.54 7.41
C LYS A 205 -17.82 0.91 6.40
N MET A 206 -17.39 -0.14 5.68
CA MET A 206 -18.23 -0.79 4.68
C MET A 206 -19.42 -1.54 5.30
N GLY A 207 -19.27 -2.06 6.52
CA GLY A 207 -20.35 -2.65 7.30
C GLY A 207 -21.38 -1.59 7.74
N GLN A 208 -20.92 -0.48 8.32
CA GLN A 208 -21.78 0.61 8.79
C GLN A 208 -22.55 1.30 7.66
N LEU A 209 -21.93 1.40 6.47
CA LEU A 209 -22.59 1.92 5.27
C LEU A 209 -23.49 0.89 4.58
N GLY A 210 -23.66 -0.31 5.14
CA GLY A 210 -24.49 -1.36 4.55
C GLY A 210 -23.94 -1.93 3.24
N VAL A 211 -22.69 -1.62 2.87
CA VAL A 211 -22.07 -2.05 1.61
C VAL A 211 -21.80 -3.56 1.61
N LEU A 212 -21.39 -4.13 2.76
CA LEU A 212 -21.06 -5.56 2.85
C LEU A 212 -22.29 -6.48 2.88
N ASN A 213 -23.47 -5.96 3.22
CA ASN A 213 -24.69 -6.74 3.46
C ASN A 213 -25.87 -6.33 2.58
N ASN A 214 -25.60 -5.75 1.40
CA ASN A 214 -26.66 -5.36 0.48
C ASN A 214 -27.19 -6.58 -0.33
N PRO A 215 -28.52 -6.72 -0.53
CA PRO A 215 -29.08 -7.80 -1.35
C PRO A 215 -28.91 -7.59 -2.86
N ASN A 216 -28.69 -6.36 -3.32
CA ASN A 216 -28.71 -6.00 -4.75
C ASN A 216 -27.35 -6.11 -5.44
N TYR A 217 -26.26 -6.25 -4.67
CA TYR A 217 -24.91 -6.41 -5.20
C TYR A 217 -24.01 -7.17 -4.22
N LYS A 218 -22.84 -7.59 -4.69
CA LYS A 218 -21.82 -8.26 -3.88
C LYS A 218 -20.46 -7.62 -4.08
N ILE A 219 -19.68 -7.57 -3.01
CA ILE A 219 -18.27 -7.15 -3.02
C ILE A 219 -17.40 -8.39 -3.14
N THR A 220 -16.51 -8.41 -4.12
CA THR A 220 -15.62 -9.54 -4.42
C THR A 220 -14.54 -9.68 -3.36
N ALA A 221 -13.84 -8.59 -3.04
CA ALA A 221 -12.77 -8.56 -2.04
C ALA A 221 -12.59 -7.16 -1.42
N LEU A 222 -11.96 -7.14 -0.26
CA LEU A 222 -11.49 -5.92 0.41
C LEU A 222 -9.96 -5.91 0.40
N LEU A 223 -9.37 -4.79 0.02
CA LEU A 223 -7.94 -4.54 0.08
C LEU A 223 -7.69 -3.31 0.96
N ASP A 224 -6.56 -3.35 1.66
CA ASP A 224 -6.16 -2.34 2.62
C ASP A 224 -4.76 -1.77 2.28
N HIS A 225 -4.21 -0.92 3.16
CA HIS A 225 -2.91 -0.30 2.94
C HIS A 225 -1.76 -1.30 2.80
N LEU A 226 -1.89 -2.52 3.35
CA LEU A 226 -0.87 -3.57 3.21
C LEU A 226 -0.79 -4.15 1.79
N ALA A 227 -1.78 -3.88 0.93
CA ALA A 227 -1.73 -4.22 -0.49
C ALA A 227 -0.95 -3.18 -1.33
N MET A 228 -0.68 -1.98 -0.78
CA MET A 228 -0.03 -0.88 -1.50
C MET A 228 1.48 -1.07 -1.64
N ILE A 229 2.11 -0.30 -2.54
CA ILE A 229 3.57 -0.24 -2.68
C ILE A 229 4.05 1.21 -2.74
N THR A 230 5.30 1.43 -2.34
CA THR A 230 5.99 2.71 -2.57
C THR A 230 6.66 2.73 -3.92
N VAL A 231 6.30 3.73 -4.72
CA VAL A 231 6.91 3.98 -6.01
C VAL A 231 7.77 5.24 -5.98
N GLN A 232 8.81 5.23 -6.81
CA GLN A 232 9.63 6.40 -7.07
C GLN A 232 9.22 7.01 -8.43
N SER A 233 8.89 8.30 -8.41
CA SER A 233 8.68 9.15 -9.58
C SER A 233 9.74 10.24 -9.63
N ASP A 234 10.20 10.59 -10.83
CA ASP A 234 11.22 11.63 -11.00
C ASP A 234 10.64 13.04 -10.78
N SER A 235 9.33 13.22 -11.01
CA SER A 235 8.61 14.49 -10.89
C SER A 235 7.94 14.68 -9.52
N ARG A 236 7.41 13.61 -8.93
CA ARG A 236 6.68 13.67 -7.64
C ARG A 236 7.46 13.13 -6.45
N GLY A 237 8.66 12.61 -6.70
CA GLY A 237 9.44 11.92 -5.67
C GLY A 237 8.81 10.60 -5.27
N ILE A 238 8.89 10.27 -3.99
CA ILE A 238 8.48 8.97 -3.45
C ILE A 238 7.06 9.07 -2.90
N PHE A 239 6.17 8.18 -3.33
CA PHE A 239 4.78 8.13 -2.86
C PHE A 239 4.21 6.71 -2.91
N ASP A 240 3.03 6.54 -2.32
CA ASP A 240 2.35 5.26 -2.26
C ASP A 240 1.23 5.14 -3.27
N CYS A 241 1.15 3.99 -3.92
CA CYS A 241 0.12 3.70 -4.89
C CYS A 241 -0.59 2.38 -4.62
N LYS A 242 -1.78 2.24 -5.22
CA LYS A 242 -2.58 1.02 -5.25
C LYS A 242 -2.30 0.28 -6.57
N PRO A 243 -1.32 -0.64 -6.62
CA PRO A 243 -0.93 -1.25 -7.89
C PRO A 243 -1.96 -2.28 -8.36
N LEU A 244 -2.79 -1.94 -9.35
CA LEU A 244 -3.78 -2.87 -9.92
C LEU A 244 -3.16 -4.19 -10.43
N GLY A 245 -1.87 -4.17 -10.79
CA GLY A 245 -1.12 -5.37 -11.13
C GLY A 245 -1.08 -6.44 -10.03
N LEU A 246 -1.31 -6.08 -8.76
CA LEU A 246 -1.49 -7.04 -7.66
C LEU A 246 -2.74 -7.90 -7.88
N ILE A 247 -3.84 -7.26 -8.27
CA ILE A 247 -5.12 -7.91 -8.51
C ILE A 247 -5.05 -8.75 -9.77
N TRP A 248 -4.52 -8.19 -10.87
CA TRP A 248 -4.37 -8.90 -12.15
C TRP A 248 -3.49 -10.16 -12.04
N ALA A 249 -2.51 -10.18 -11.14
CA ALA A 249 -1.69 -11.35 -10.91
C ALA A 249 -2.44 -12.49 -10.17
N HIS A 250 -3.43 -12.14 -9.33
CA HIS A 250 -4.24 -13.11 -8.59
C HIS A 250 -5.48 -13.56 -9.36
N PHE A 251 -6.01 -12.69 -10.22
CA PHE A 251 -7.22 -12.92 -11.02
C PHE A 251 -6.94 -12.55 -12.49
N PRO A 252 -6.20 -13.38 -13.24
CA PRO A 252 -5.82 -13.09 -14.63
C PRO A 252 -7.01 -13.09 -15.59
N GLU A 253 -8.14 -13.67 -15.19
CA GLU A 253 -9.40 -13.70 -15.94
C GLU A 253 -10.21 -12.39 -15.92
N VAL A 254 -9.79 -11.37 -15.16
CA VAL A 254 -10.53 -10.11 -14.94
C VAL A 254 -9.82 -8.89 -15.52
#